data_AF-A0A8T3BRZ1-F1
#
_entry.id   AF-A0A8T3BRZ1-F1
#
_cell.length_a   1.000
_cell.length_b   1.000
_cell.length_c   1.000
_cell.angle_alpha   90.00
_cell.angle_beta   90.00
_cell.angle_gamma   90.00
#
_symmetry.space_group_name_H-M   'P 1'
#
loop_
_entity.id
_entity.type
_entity.pdbx_description
1 polymer ?
#
loop_
_entity_poly.entity_id
_entity_poly.type
_entity_poly.pdbx_seq_one_letter_code
_entity_poly.pdbx_strand_id
1 'polypeptide(L)' 'MNLKSISFCFNHRENNEDLLMIFIDLEKAYDKVPREVIWRLLENKNVNNDYIQLIKDMYSKAITCVQSLNSLIKYFPI' A
#
# COMPACT_ATOMS: atom_id res chain seq x y z
N MET A 1 2.24 14.74 -12.98
CA MET A 1 2.78 15.08 -11.66
C MET A 1 1.65 14.83 -10.65
N ASN A 2 1.50 13.59 -10.19
CA ASN A 2 0.40 13.18 -9.30
C ASN A 2 0.96 12.91 -7.90
N LEU A 3 0.26 13.41 -6.89
CA LEU A 3 0.67 13.61 -5.49
C LEU A 3 0.86 12.32 -4.65
N LYS A 4 1.26 11.17 -5.22
CA LYS A 4 1.36 9.89 -4.48
C LYS A 4 2.78 9.38 -4.24
N SER A 5 3.80 10.16 -4.57
CA SER A 5 5.21 9.75 -4.41
C SER A 5 5.80 10.43 -3.17
N ILE A 6 6.01 9.66 -2.10
CA ILE A 6 6.81 10.15 -0.97
C ILE A 6 8.28 10.16 -1.43
N SER A 7 8.88 11.35 -1.49
CA SER A 7 10.29 11.51 -1.81
C SER A 7 11.14 11.24 -0.57
N PHE A 8 12.01 10.23 -0.62
CA PHE A 8 12.99 9.98 0.43
C PHE A 8 14.36 10.46 -0.04
N CYS A 9 14.78 11.63 0.44
CA CYS A 9 16.09 12.20 0.13
C CYS A 9 17.11 11.73 1.19
N PHE A 10 17.99 10.80 0.83
CA PHE A 10 19.16 10.50 1.67
C PHE A 10 20.23 11.56 1.39
N ASN A 11 20.47 12.45 2.36
CA ASN A 11 21.37 13.59 2.20
C ASN A 11 22.80 13.12 2.52
N HIS A 12 23.63 12.84 1.51
CA HIS A 12 25.09 12.80 1.68
C HIS A 12 25.68 14.05 1.03
N ARG A 13 25.64 15.16 1.76
CA ARG A 13 26.00 16.49 1.26
C ARG A 13 27.51 16.77 1.20
N GLU A 14 28.37 15.75 1.21
CA GLU A 14 29.82 15.98 1.33
C GLU A 14 30.69 15.44 0.19
N ASN A 15 30.20 14.56 -0.67
CA ASN A 15 30.99 14.07 -1.81
C ASN A 15 30.15 14.16 -3.07
N ASN A 16 30.70 14.79 -4.11
CA ASN A 16 30.13 15.09 -5.44
C ASN A 16 29.60 13.87 -6.23
N GLU A 17 28.85 12.97 -5.61
CA GLU A 17 28.30 11.78 -6.25
C GLU A 17 26.83 11.99 -6.63
N ASP A 18 26.50 11.54 -7.83
CA ASP A 18 25.23 11.77 -8.50
C ASP A 18 24.03 11.43 -7.59
N LEU A 19 23.12 12.38 -7.49
CA LEU A 19 21.94 12.31 -6.64
C LEU A 19 21.00 11.21 -7.16
N LEU A 20 21.09 10.01 -6.58
CA LEU A 20 20.20 8.89 -6.90
C LEU A 20 18.84 9.10 -6.22
N MET A 21 17.87 9.59 -6.99
CA MET A 21 16.47 9.72 -6.55
C MET A 21 15.71 8.42 -6.81
N ILE A 22 15.38 7.68 -5.75
CA ILE A 22 14.54 6.48 -5.86
C ILE A 22 13.09 6.87 -5.60
N PHE A 23 12.26 6.78 -6.65
CA PHE A 23 10.82 6.94 -6.52
C PHE A 23 10.20 5.60 -6.13
N ILE A 24 9.73 5.50 -4.88
CA ILE A 24 8.90 4.38 -4.45
C ILE A 24 7.44 4.79 -4.68
N ASP A 25 6.84 4.19 -5.70
CA ASP A 25 5.41 4.23 -5.93
C ASP A 25 4.74 3.39 -4.83
N LEU A 26 4.13 4.05 -3.85
CA LEU A 26 3.48 3.37 -2.73
C LEU A 26 2.26 2.58 -3.18
N GLU A 27 1.56 3.02 -4.22
CA GLU A 27 0.44 2.28 -4.80
C GLU A 27 0.93 0.91 -5.28
N LYS A 28 2.04 0.89 -6.05
CA LYS A 28 2.69 -0.35 -6.47
C LYS A 28 3.41 -1.12 -5.36
N ALA A 29 3.91 -0.44 -4.34
CA ALA A 29 4.64 -1.07 -3.25
C ALA A 29 3.70 -1.86 -2.33
N TYR A 30 2.51 -1.32 -2.07
CA TYR A 30 1.51 -1.95 -1.22
C TYR A 30 0.68 -3.02 -1.94
N ASP A 31 0.46 -2.91 -3.26
CA ASP A 31 -0.18 -3.97 -4.06
C ASP A 31 0.54 -5.31 -3.96
N LYS A 32 1.84 -5.31 -3.64
CA LYS A 32 2.68 -6.51 -3.58
C LYS A 32 2.76 -7.14 -2.20
N VAL A 33 2.23 -6.52 -1.15
CA VAL A 33 2.32 -7.08 0.20
C VAL A 33 1.22 -8.13 0.37
N PRO A 34 1.57 -9.42 0.54
CA PRO A 34 0.56 -10.45 0.75
C PRO A 34 -0.18 -10.18 2.07
N ARG A 35 -1.50 -10.27 2.04
CA ARG A 35 -2.37 -10.00 3.18
C ARG A 35 -2.03 -10.88 4.39
N GLU A 36 -1.62 -12.11 4.14
CA GLU A 36 -1.15 -13.09 5.13
C GLU A 36 0.00 -12.56 5.97
N VAL A 37 0.88 -11.75 5.36
CA VAL A 37 2.00 -11.11 6.05
C VAL A 37 1.48 -10.06 7.03
N ILE A 38 0.46 -9.28 6.64
CA ILE A 38 -0.17 -8.28 7.50
C ILE A 38 -0.83 -8.95 8.72
N TRP A 39 -1.53 -10.07 8.54
CA TRP A 39 -2.17 -10.79 9.64
C TRP A 39 -1.15 -11.28 10.66
N ARG A 40 -0.08 -11.93 10.18
CA ARG A 40 1.02 -12.40 11.03
C ARG A 40 1.71 -11.24 11.74
N LEU A 41 1.84 -10.09 11.09
CA LEU A 41 2.42 -8.89 11.71
C LEU A 41 1.55 -8.37 12.85
N LEU A 42 0.23 -8.31 12.67
CA LEU A 42 -0.70 -7.86 13.70
C LEU A 42 -0.74 -8.83 14.90
N GLU A 43 -0.74 -10.13 14.62
CA GLU A 43 -0.65 -11.19 15.64
C GLU A 43 0.66 -11.06 16.43
N ASN A 44 1.80 -10.89 15.74
CA ASN A 44 3.12 -10.69 16.38
C ASN A 44 3.20 -9.39 17.19
N LYS A 45 2.39 -8.38 16.87
CA LYS A 45 2.29 -7.12 17.60
C LYS A 45 1.31 -7.19 18.78
N ASN A 46 0.75 -8.36 19.07
CA ASN A 46 -0.26 -8.59 20.13
C ASN A 46 -1.49 -7.67 19.99
N VAL A 47 -1.88 -7.36 18.75
CA VAL A 47 -3.17 -6.71 18.49
C VAL A 47 -4.28 -7.69 18.87
N ASN A 48 -5.35 -7.22 19.53
CA ASN A 48 -6.46 -8.09 19.89
C ASN A 48 -7.04 -8.75 18.63
N ASN A 49 -7.21 -10.07 18.69
CA ASN A 49 -7.79 -10.89 17.64
C ASN A 49 -9.14 -10.37 17.14
N ASP A 50 -9.95 -9.74 17.99
CA ASP A 50 -11.23 -9.13 17.59
C ASP A 50 -11.01 -8.03 16.54
N TYR A 51 -9.99 -7.20 16.70
CA TYR A 51 -9.63 -6.18 15.72
C TYR A 51 -9.01 -6.78 14.46
N ILE A 52 -8.18 -7.82 14.59
CA ILE A 52 -7.60 -8.51 13.45
C ILE A 52 -8.71 -9.14 12.60
N GLN A 53 -9.71 -9.76 13.24
CA GLN A 53 -10.85 -10.35 12.57
C GLN A 53 -11.71 -9.30 11.89
N LEU A 54 -11.97 -8.16 12.57
CA LEU A 54 -12.69 -7.03 11.97
C LEU A 54 -11.99 -6.54 10.70
N ILE A 55 -10.67 -6.41 10.71
CA ILE A 55 -9.89 -6.00 9.54
C ILE A 55 -9.99 -7.05 8.42
N LYS A 56 -9.84 -8.34 8.75
CA LYS A 56 -10.01 -9.44 7.77
C LYS A 56 -11.40 -9.42 7.13
N ASP A 57 -12.44 -9.14 7.91
CA ASP A 57 -13.83 -9.05 7.45
C ASP A 57 -14.05 -7.83 6.54
N MET A 58 -13.40 -6.70 6.82
CA MET A 58 -13.43 -5.52 5.95
C MET A 58 -12.86 -5.84 4.57
N TYR A 59 -11.73 -6.55 4.51
CA TYR A 59 -11.11 -6.92 3.23
C TYR A 59 -11.88 -8.02 2.49
N SER A 60 -12.45 -9.02 3.18
CA SER A 60 -13.17 -10.13 2.53
C SER A 60 -14.49 -9.71 1.88
N LYS A 61 -15.11 -8.63 2.37
CA LYS A 61 -16.35 -8.06 1.83
C LYS A 61 -16.11 -6.86 0.92
N ALA A 62 -14.85 -6.46 0.72
CA ALA A 62 -14.54 -5.31 -0.09
C ALA A 62 -14.68 -5.66 -1.57
N ILE A 63 -15.47 -4.85 -2.27
CA ILE A 63 -15.65 -4.94 -3.71
C ILE A 63 -15.18 -3.60 -4.29
N THR A 64 -14.21 -3.64 -5.19
CA THR A 64 -13.74 -2.45 -5.91
C THR A 64 -14.47 -2.30 -7.24
N CYS A 65 -14.76 -1.04 -7.58
CA CYS A 65 -15.14 -0.65 -8.92
C CYS A 65 -14.27 0.53 -9.35
N VAL A 66 -13.90 0.55 -10.63
CA VAL A 66 -13.14 1.67 -11.21
C VAL A 66 -14.07 2.43 -12.11
N GLN A 67 -14.32 3.70 -11.80
CA GLN A 67 -15.08 4.58 -12.67
C GLN A 67 -14.11 5.31 -13.61
N SER A 68 -14.20 5.00 -14.90
CA SER A 68 -13.59 5.81 -15.96
C SER A 68 -14.61 6.84 -16.46
N LEU A 69 -14.14 7.91 -17.11
CA LEU A 69 -14.93 9.10 -17.47
C LEU A 69 -16.32 8.80 -18.07
N ASN A 70 -16.48 7.69 -18.79
CA ASN A 70 -17.73 7.30 -19.43
C ASN A 70 -18.21 5.87 -19.07
N SER A 71 -17.60 5.19 -18.09
CA SER A 71 -17.91 3.77 -17.82
C SER A 71 -17.54 3.33 -16.41
N LEU A 72 -18.44 2.60 -15.75
CA LEU A 72 -18.11 1.80 -14.57
C LEU A 72 -17.51 0.46 -15.02
N ILE A 73 -16.26 0.22 -14.66
CA ILE A 73 -15.61 -1.08 -14.89
C ILE A 73 -16.13 -2.06 -13.84
N LYS A 74 -16.33 -3.31 -14.31
CA LYS A 74 -16.93 -4.43 -13.58
C LYS A 74 -16.34 -4.58 -12.16
N TYR A 75 -17.21 -4.88 -11.20
CA TYR A 75 -16.82 -5.19 -9.84
C TYR A 75 -15.83 -6.37 -9.80
N PHE A 76 -14.75 -6.21 -9.05
CA PHE A 76 -13.80 -7.27 -8.76
C PHE A 76 -13.47 -7.30 -7.26
N PRO A 77 -13.22 -8.49 -6.69
CA PRO A 77 -12.76 -8.60 -5.32
C PRO A 77 -11.39 -7.96 -5.19
N ILE A 78 -11.15 -7.25 -4.08
CA ILE A 78 -9.83 -6.73 -3.74
C ILE A 78 -8.97 -7.88 -3.26
#